data_AF-A0A6N1MV25-F1
#
_entry.id   AF-A0A6N1MV25-F1
#
_cell.length_a   1.000
_cell.length_b   1.000
_cell.length_c   1.000
_cell.angle_alpha   90.00
_cell.angle_beta   90.00
_cell.angle_gamma   90.00
#
_symmetry.space_group_name_H-M   'P 1'
#
loop_
_entity.id
_entity.type
_entity.pdbx_description
1 polymer ?
#
loop_
_entity_poly.entity_id
_entity_poly.type
_entity_poly.pdbx_seq_one_letter_code
_entity_poly.pdbx_strand_id
1 'polypeptide(L)'
;MAKSEEVKQPAAEKPPTQGVGVSGFQSDVYAADEKKIDWPHLMAQPKFQMYCVELSLRHHGEVELWIGGFVKDKLMEGERIFFDQYCVWHDQKGYWKQEDYFGNLL
;
A
#
# COMPACT_ATOMS: atom_id res chain seq x y z
N MET A 1 -48.22 -44.15 -50.47
CA MET A 1 -47.35 -44.56 -49.36
C MET A 1 -47.44 -43.48 -48.30
N ALA A 2 -48.08 -43.77 -47.17
CA ALA A 2 -48.27 -42.81 -46.09
C ALA A 2 -48.07 -43.50 -44.74
N LYS A 3 -47.34 -42.78 -43.87
CA LYS A 3 -47.27 -42.85 -42.42
C LYS A 3 -46.49 -44.03 -41.80
N SER A 4 -45.43 -43.69 -41.08
CA SER A 4 -45.26 -44.05 -39.66
C SER A 4 -44.31 -43.06 -39.00
N GLU A 5 -44.80 -42.44 -37.93
CA GLU A 5 -44.09 -41.58 -36.98
C GLU A 5 -43.03 -42.38 -36.20
N GLU A 6 -41.89 -41.75 -35.86
CA GLU A 6 -41.15 -42.15 -34.66
C GLU A 6 -40.53 -40.94 -33.93
N VAL A 7 -41.24 -40.56 -32.87
CA VAL A 7 -40.81 -40.22 -31.50
C VAL A 7 -39.59 -39.32 -31.25
N LYS A 8 -39.96 -38.16 -30.71
CA LYS A 8 -39.23 -37.08 -30.03
C LYS A 8 -38.39 -37.55 -28.82
N GLN A 9 -37.10 -37.20 -28.79
CA GLN A 9 -36.30 -37.05 -27.56
C GLN A 9 -35.68 -35.65 -27.53
N PRO A 10 -36.02 -34.77 -26.57
CA PRO A 10 -35.32 -33.50 -26.44
C PRO A 10 -34.01 -33.72 -25.69
N ALA A 11 -32.88 -33.62 -26.39
CA ALA A 11 -31.59 -33.41 -25.74
C ALA A 11 -31.64 -32.02 -25.08
N ALA A 12 -31.46 -31.99 -23.76
CA ALA A 12 -31.42 -30.77 -22.98
C ALA A 12 -30.17 -29.96 -23.37
N GLU A 13 -30.32 -29.03 -24.31
CA GLU A 13 -29.31 -28.02 -24.60
C GLU A 13 -29.23 -27.07 -23.41
N LYS A 14 -28.16 -27.17 -22.64
CA LYS A 14 -27.82 -26.18 -21.60
C LYS A 14 -27.74 -24.81 -22.29
N PRO A 15 -28.30 -23.73 -21.70
CA PRO A 15 -28.22 -22.40 -22.31
C PRO A 15 -26.75 -22.01 -22.53
N PRO A 16 -26.46 -21.24 -23.59
CA PRO A 16 -25.09 -20.92 -24.00
C PRO A 16 -24.31 -20.32 -22.84
N THR A 17 -23.13 -20.89 -22.54
CA THR A 17 -22.20 -20.38 -21.53
C THR A 17 -21.90 -18.92 -21.83
N GLN A 18 -22.44 -18.00 -21.02
CA GLN A 18 -22.02 -16.60 -21.05
C GLN A 18 -20.61 -16.51 -20.49
N GLY A 19 -19.62 -16.47 -21.39
CA GLY A 19 -18.26 -16.08 -21.06
C GLY A 19 -18.26 -14.58 -20.73
N VAL A 20 -18.49 -14.22 -19.47
CA VAL A 20 -18.16 -12.89 -18.98
C VAL A 20 -16.65 -12.79 -19.01
N GLY A 21 -16.11 -12.15 -20.05
CA GLY A 21 -14.71 -11.77 -20.11
C GLY A 21 -14.43 -10.80 -18.97
N VAL A 22 -13.82 -11.27 -17.90
CA VAL A 22 -13.19 -10.38 -16.94
C VAL A 22 -11.92 -9.90 -17.63
N SER A 23 -11.99 -8.74 -18.30
CA SER A 23 -10.78 -8.01 -18.64
C SER A 23 -10.04 -7.77 -17.33
N GLY A 24 -8.92 -8.48 -17.15
CA GLY A 24 -8.05 -8.32 -15.99
C GLY A 24 -7.75 -6.84 -15.79
N PHE A 25 -7.86 -6.39 -14.54
CA PHE A 25 -7.48 -5.04 -14.14
C PHE A 25 -6.09 -4.73 -14.71
N GLN A 26 -6.00 -3.71 -15.57
CA GLN A 26 -4.73 -3.16 -16.00
C GLN A 26 -4.10 -2.49 -14.78
N SER A 27 -3.20 -3.19 -14.09
CA SER A 27 -2.38 -2.62 -13.01
C SER A 27 -1.53 -1.44 -13.48
N ASP A 28 -1.23 -1.39 -14.78
CA ASP A 28 -0.36 -0.38 -15.40
C ASP A 28 -1.01 1.02 -15.51
N VAL A 29 -2.33 1.15 -15.32
CA VAL A 29 -3.01 2.46 -15.40
C VAL A 29 -2.91 3.25 -14.08
N TYR A 30 -2.55 2.58 -12.97
CA TYR A 30 -2.47 3.19 -11.64
C TYR A 30 -1.05 3.34 -11.10
N ALA A 31 -0.02 3.09 -11.91
CA ALA A 31 1.35 3.44 -11.55
C ALA A 31 1.49 4.97 -11.64
N ALA A 32 0.93 5.66 -10.65
CA ALA A 32 1.25 7.05 -10.39
C ALA A 32 2.77 7.15 -10.34
N ASP A 33 3.33 8.12 -11.07
CA ASP A 33 4.74 8.54 -11.04
C ASP A 33 5.09 9.19 -9.67
N GLU A 34 4.52 8.62 -8.62
CA GLU A 34 4.64 9.04 -7.25
C GLU A 34 6.03 8.64 -6.79
N LYS A 35 6.86 9.66 -6.52
CA LYS A 35 8.17 9.45 -5.89
C LYS A 35 7.99 8.56 -4.67
N LYS A 36 8.58 7.37 -4.76
CA LYS A 36 8.58 6.38 -3.70
C LYS A 36 9.39 6.93 -2.53
N ILE A 37 8.84 6.84 -1.33
CA ILE A 37 9.52 7.27 -0.11
C ILE A 37 10.60 6.24 0.22
N ASP A 38 11.83 6.70 0.43
CA ASP A 38 12.93 5.84 0.87
C ASP A 38 12.87 5.62 2.39
N TRP A 39 12.07 4.63 2.78
CA TRP A 39 11.89 4.25 4.18
C TRP A 39 13.18 3.76 4.86
N PRO A 40 14.03 2.92 4.23
CA PRO A 40 15.34 2.58 4.78
C PRO A 40 16.18 3.81 5.13
N HIS A 41 16.24 4.80 4.23
CA HIS A 41 16.95 6.06 4.50
C HIS A 41 16.35 6.81 5.69
N LEU A 42 15.03 6.96 5.74
CA LEU A 42 14.35 7.62 6.85
C LEU A 42 14.56 6.91 8.20
N MET A 43 14.48 5.58 8.25
CA MET A 43 14.69 4.80 9.47
C MET A 43 16.10 4.96 10.07
N ALA A 44 17.09 5.32 9.25
CA ALA A 44 18.43 5.64 9.70
C ALA A 44 18.56 7.08 10.25
N GLN A 45 17.59 7.96 10.00
CA GLN A 45 17.66 9.35 10.45
C GLN A 45 17.26 9.49 11.93
N PRO A 46 18.08 10.14 12.77
CA PRO A 46 17.78 10.32 14.20
C PRO A 46 16.43 11.01 14.48
N LYS A 47 16.04 11.97 13.64
CA LYS A 47 14.77 12.69 13.76
C LYS A 47 13.56 11.79 13.52
N PHE A 48 13.63 10.93 12.52
CA PHE A 48 12.56 9.98 12.22
C PHE A 48 12.50 8.87 13.29
N GLN A 49 13.65 8.43 13.80
CA GLN A 49 13.71 7.54 14.96
C GLN A 49 13.05 8.17 16.19
N MET A 50 13.29 9.45 16.46
CA MET A 50 12.64 10.18 17.56
C MET A 50 11.12 10.29 17.37
N TYR A 51 10.66 10.57 16.14
CA TYR A 51 9.23 10.53 15.82
C TYR A 51 8.61 9.16 16.12
N CYS A 52 9.26 8.07 15.71
CA CYS A 52 8.79 6.72 15.97
C CYS A 52 8.79 6.38 17.46
N VAL A 53 9.77 6.86 18.22
CA VAL A 53 9.85 6.73 19.68
C VAL A 53 8.66 7.42 20.35
N GLU A 54 8.35 8.66 19.97
CA GLU A 54 7.23 9.41 20.52
C GLU A 54 5.89 8.78 20.15
N LEU A 55 5.73 8.31 18.92
CA LEU A 55 4.50 7.69 18.46
C LEU A 55 4.26 6.31 19.08
N SER A 56 5.31 5.52 19.28
CA SER A 56 5.23 4.15 19.83
C SER A 56 5.28 4.10 21.36
N LEU A 57 5.66 5.22 22.01
CA LEU A 57 5.94 5.31 23.45
C LEU A 57 7.00 4.29 23.92
N ARG A 58 7.88 3.85 23.02
CA ARG A 58 8.98 2.92 23.32
C ARG A 58 10.24 3.67 23.72
N HIS A 59 11.16 2.97 24.36
CA HIS A 59 12.46 3.54 24.70
C HIS A 59 13.35 3.68 23.45
N HIS A 60 14.09 4.78 23.37
CA HIS A 60 14.98 5.11 22.23
C HIS A 60 16.24 4.25 22.16
N GLY A 61 16.72 3.71 23.30
CA GLY A 61 17.98 2.97 23.38
C GLY A 61 18.07 1.67 22.56
N GLU A 62 16.93 1.15 22.09
CA GLU A 62 16.87 -0.06 21.27
C GLU A 62 16.12 0.17 19.95
N VAL A 63 16.05 1.43 19.49
CA VAL A 63 15.24 1.82 18.33
C VAL A 63 15.51 0.98 17.09
N GLU A 64 16.77 0.64 16.81
CA GLU A 64 17.18 -0.16 15.65
C GLU A 64 16.57 -1.58 15.65
N LEU A 65 16.28 -2.15 16.82
CA LEU A 65 15.75 -3.51 16.95
C LEU A 65 14.26 -3.59 16.60
N TRP A 66 13.50 -2.51 16.80
CA TRP A 66 12.05 -2.54 16.66
C TRP A 66 11.51 -1.62 15.56
N ILE A 67 12.25 -0.59 15.14
CA ILE A 67 11.76 0.42 14.19
C ILE A 67 11.33 -0.18 12.86
N GLY A 68 12.05 -1.17 12.34
CA GLY A 68 11.72 -1.81 11.06
C GLY A 68 10.35 -2.51 11.09
N GLY A 69 10.04 -3.22 12.17
CA GLY A 69 8.72 -3.85 12.35
C GLY A 69 7.62 -2.80 12.52
N PHE A 70 7.86 -1.82 13.39
CA PHE A 70 6.92 -0.74 13.66
C PHE A 70 6.56 0.06 12.40
N VAL A 71 7.56 0.47 11.62
CA VAL A 71 7.35 1.20 10.37
C VAL A 71 6.57 0.33 9.40
N LYS A 72 6.94 -0.95 9.22
CA LYS A 72 6.21 -1.86 8.33
C LYS A 72 4.72 -1.95 8.68
N ASP A 73 4.39 -2.03 9.96
CA ASP A 73 2.99 -2.05 10.41
C ASP A 73 2.28 -0.74 10.06
N LYS A 74 2.93 0.42 10.26
CA LYS A 74 2.39 1.73 9.87
C LYS A 74 2.22 1.91 8.37
N LEU A 75 3.12 1.36 7.55
CA LEU A 75 2.97 1.38 6.10
C LEU A 75 1.75 0.57 5.64
N MET A 76 1.40 -0.50 6.35
CA MET A 76 0.19 -1.28 6.07
C MET A 76 -1.10 -0.54 6.47
N GLU A 77 -1.05 0.29 7.52
CA GLU A 77 -2.17 1.16 7.91
C GLU A 77 -2.39 2.32 6.91
N GLY A 78 -1.30 2.86 6.36
CA GLY A 78 -1.36 3.88 5.31
C GLY A 78 -0.06 4.65 5.15
N GLU A 79 0.72 4.33 4.13
CA GLU A 79 2.03 4.94 3.83
C GLU A 79 1.99 6.48 3.75
N ARG A 80 1.06 7.03 2.96
CA ARG A 80 0.97 8.49 2.75
C ARG A 80 0.58 9.23 4.03
N ILE A 81 -0.44 8.73 4.73
CA ILE A 81 -0.90 9.30 6.01
C ILE A 81 0.24 9.29 7.03
N PHE A 82 0.98 8.20 7.11
CA PHE A 82 2.10 8.07 8.05
C PHE A 82 3.23 9.05 7.74
N PHE A 83 3.57 9.24 6.46
CA PHE A 83 4.57 10.23 6.05
C PHE A 83 4.12 11.67 6.30
N ASP A 84 2.86 12.00 5.99
CA ASP A 84 2.31 13.34 6.22
C ASP A 84 2.32 13.71 7.71
N GLN A 85 1.99 12.75 8.58
CA GLN A 85 2.08 12.93 10.03
C GLN A 85 3.51 13.20 10.50
N TYR A 86 4.50 12.52 9.90
CA TYR A 86 5.91 12.79 10.17
C TYR A 86 6.31 14.20 9.74
N CYS A 87 5.88 14.67 8.55
CA CYS A 87 6.14 16.04 8.09
C CYS A 87 5.56 17.07 9.06
N VAL A 88 4.30 16.90 9.49
CA VAL A 88 3.65 17.79 10.47
C VAL A 88 4.40 17.78 11.80
N TRP A 89 4.80 16.60 12.29
CA TRP A 89 5.59 16.47 13.51
C TRP A 89 6.94 17.18 13.39
N HIS A 90 7.62 17.03 12.24
CA HIS A 90 8.91 17.66 11.97
C HIS A 90 8.82 19.19 12.04
N ASP A 91 7.81 19.76 11.38
CA ASP A 91 7.57 21.20 11.36
C ASP A 91 7.25 21.75 12.77
N GLN A 92 6.53 20.98 13.59
CA GLN A 92 6.17 21.36 14.95
C GLN A 92 7.37 21.37 15.91
N LYS A 93 8.35 20.48 15.73
CA LYS A 93 9.52 20.40 16.64
C LYS A 93 10.41 21.63 16.56
N GLY A 94 10.55 22.22 15.37
CA GLY A 94 11.26 23.50 15.20
C GLY A 94 12.78 23.47 15.41
N TYR A 95 13.39 22.31 15.68
CA TYR A 95 14.86 22.17 15.84
C TYR A 95 15.59 21.89 14.52
N TRP A 96 14.88 21.37 13.49
CA TRP A 96 15.45 20.99 12.19
C TRP A 96 15.05 21.96 11.07
N LYS A 97 15.13 23.27 11.32
CA LYS A 97 14.72 24.32 10.36
C LYS A 97 15.61 24.43 9.13
N GLN A 98 16.81 23.85 9.18
CA GLN A 98 17.80 23.90 8.10
C GLN A 98 17.87 22.59 7.32
N GLU A 99 16.94 21.66 7.58
CA GLU A 99 16.89 20.36 6.93
C GLU A 99 15.51 20.11 6.32
N ASP A 100 15.48 19.40 5.19
CA ASP A 100 14.25 18.80 4.67
C ASP A 100 13.83 17.55 5.48
N TYR A 101 12.67 16.98 5.18
CA TYR A 101 12.16 15.80 5.88
C TYR A 101 13.06 14.56 5.78
N PHE A 102 13.93 14.50 4.78
CA PHE A 102 14.86 13.40 4.53
C PHE A 102 16.27 13.64 5.12
N GLY A 103 16.52 14.82 5.71
CA GLY A 103 17.81 15.15 6.33
C GLY A 103 18.79 15.86 5.40
N ASN A 104 18.36 16.30 4.22
CA ASN A 104 19.19 17.14 3.36
C ASN A 104 19.16 18.59 3.85
N LEU A 105 20.31 19.25 3.84
CA LEU A 105 20.39 20.67 4.18
C LEU A 105 19.69 21.52 3.10
N LEU A 106 18.96 22.54 3.55
CA LEU A 106 18.22 23.51 2.71
C LEU A 106 19.11 24.61 2.13
#